data_AF-A0A1M5F589-F1
#
_entry.id   AF-A0A1M5F589-F1
#
_cell.length_a   1.000
_cell.length_b   1.000
_cell.length_c   1.000
_cell.angle_alpha   90.00
_cell.angle_beta   90.00
_cell.angle_gamma   90.00
#
_symmetry.space_group_name_H-M   'P 1'
#
loop_
_entity.id
_entity.type
_entity.pdbx_description
1 polymer ?
#
loop_
_entity_poly.entity_id
_entity_poly.type
_entity_poly.pdbx_seq_one_letter_code
_entity_poly.pdbx_strand_id
1 'polypeptide(L)' 'MQDNLGVHESLELQEIMSFKSLCLTKASVMKALVTDETLKGLMEQDAMMHTRHLEELKSHLN' A
#
# COMPACT_ATOMS: atom_id res chain seq x y z
N MET A 1 11.00 -24.28 2.36
CA MET A 1 10.92 -23.76 3.74
C MET A 1 9.92 -22.62 3.68
N GLN A 2 8.77 -22.74 4.35
CA GLN A 2 8.00 -21.54 4.70
C GLN A 2 8.81 -20.94 5.86
N ASP A 3 9.63 -19.94 5.56
CA ASP A 3 10.33 -19.19 6.59
C ASP A 3 9.27 -18.37 7.31
N ASN A 4 8.77 -18.94 8.41
CA ASN A 4 7.79 -18.30 9.26
C ASN A 4 8.48 -17.06 9.86
N LEU A 5 7.96 -15.88 9.54
CA LEU A 5 8.55 -14.61 9.97
C LEU A 5 8.78 -14.62 11.49
N GLY A 6 9.95 -14.17 11.91
CA GLY A 6 10.21 -13.89 13.31
C GLY A 6 9.23 -12.87 13.87
N VAL A 7 9.11 -12.78 15.20
CA VAL A 7 8.20 -11.83 15.85
C VAL A 7 8.51 -10.38 15.45
N HIS A 8 9.80 -10.03 15.38
CA HIS A 8 10.22 -8.69 14.95
C HIS A 8 9.90 -8.42 13.48
N GLU A 9 10.16 -9.37 12.59
CA GLU A 9 9.88 -9.23 11.16
C GLU A 9 8.37 -9.13 10.89
N SER A 10 7.55 -9.87 11.65
CA SER A 10 6.08 -9.79 11.59
C SER A 10 5.57 -8.41 12.03
N LEU A 11 6.14 -7.84 13.09
CA LEU A 11 5.81 -6.50 13.58
C LEU A 11 6.23 -5.42 12.58
N GLU A 12 7.47 -5.48 12.06
CA GLU A 12 7.96 -4.55 11.04
C GLU A 12 7.09 -4.61 9.78
N LEU A 13 6.67 -5.80 9.35
CA LEU A 13 5.78 -5.98 8.21
C LEU A 13 4.40 -5.34 8.46
N GLN A 14 3.85 -5.47 9.67
CA GLN A 14 2.61 -4.79 10.05
C GLN A 14 2.75 -3.27 10.04
N GLU A 15 3.86 -2.73 10.54
CA GLU A 15 4.15 -1.30 10.49
C GLU A 15 4.23 -0.78 9.04
N ILE A 16 4.92 -1.50 8.16
CA ILE A 16 5.01 -1.17 6.73
C ILE A 16 3.63 -1.21 6.06
N MET A 17 2.81 -2.22 6.36
CA MET A 17 1.43 -2.31 5.84
C MET A 17 0.56 -1.14 6.32
N SER A 18 0.64 -0.76 7.60
CA SER A 18 -0.07 0.41 8.13
C SER A 18 0.38 1.70 7.44
N PHE A 19 1.68 1.88 7.23
CA PHE A 19 2.22 3.01 6.50
C PHE A 19 1.71 3.07 5.05
N LYS A 20 1.76 1.96 4.31
CA LYS A 20 1.25 1.91 2.92
C LYS A 20 -0.26 2.12 2.84
N SER A 21 -1.03 1.66 3.82
CA SER A 21 -2.48 1.91 3.89
C SER A 21 -2.79 3.40 4.06
N LEU A 22 -1.98 4.12 4.86
CA LEU A 22 -2.07 5.58 4.98
C LEU A 22 -1.76 6.27 3.66
N CYS A 23 -0.72 5.84 2.94
CA CYS A 23 -0.37 6.37 1.62
C CYS A 23 -1.49 6.13 0.60
N LEU A 24 -2.05 4.92 0.53
CA LEU A 24 -3.18 4.61 -0.34
C LEU A 24 -4.39 5.50 -0.06
N THR A 25 -4.70 5.72 1.23
CA THR A 25 -5.79 6.62 1.63
C THR A 25 -5.54 8.04 1.14
N LYS A 26 -4.32 8.56 1.33
CA LYS A 26 -3.92 9.89 0.83
C LYS A 26 -4.05 9.99 -0.68
N ALA A 27 -3.48 9.04 -1.42
CA ALA A 27 -3.56 9.01 -2.88
C ALA A 27 -5.02 8.96 -3.37
N SER A 28 -5.85 8.13 -2.74
CA SER A 28 -7.27 7.97 -3.09
C SER A 28 -8.08 9.25 -2.84
N VAL A 29 -7.87 9.91 -1.69
CA VAL A 29 -8.54 11.18 -1.37
C VAL A 29 -8.07 12.28 -2.32
N MET A 30 -6.78 12.41 -2.55
CA MET A 30 -6.24 13.44 -3.45
C MET A 30 -6.68 13.21 -4.92
N LYS A 31 -6.78 11.95 -5.37
CA LYS A 31 -7.35 11.60 -6.69
C LYS A 31 -8.78 12.12 -6.86
N ALA A 32 -9.58 12.12 -5.79
CA ALA A 32 -10.95 12.62 -5.82
C ALA A 32 -11.03 14.16 -5.84
N LEU A 33 -9.98 14.85 -5.38
CA LEU A 33 -9.92 16.31 -5.29
C LEU A 33 -9.21 16.98 -6.46
N VAL A 34 -8.33 16.26 -7.16
CA VAL A 34 -7.54 16.80 -8.27
C VAL A 34 -8.38 16.97 -9.54
N THR A 35 -8.24 18.12 -10.20
CA THR A 35 -8.95 18.46 -11.44
C THR A 35 -8.10 18.27 -12.69
N ASP A 36 -6.77 18.29 -12.55
CA ASP A 36 -5.86 18.04 -13.67
C ASP A 36 -5.88 16.54 -14.03
N GLU A 37 -6.33 16.23 -15.24
CA GLU A 37 -6.54 14.84 -15.68
C GLU A 37 -5.23 14.05 -15.82
N THR A 38 -4.12 14.72 -16.14
CA THR A 38 -2.81 14.04 -16.21
C THR A 38 -2.37 13.62 -14.82
N LEU A 39 -2.43 14.54 -13.86
CA LEU A 39 -2.10 14.27 -12.47
C LEU A 39 -3.03 13.22 -11.88
N LYS A 40 -4.34 13.30 -12.15
CA LYS A 40 -5.33 12.29 -11.74
C LYS A 40 -4.97 10.88 -12.22
N GLY A 41 -4.54 10.76 -13.48
CA GLY A 41 -4.05 9.49 -14.04
C GLY A 41 -2.83 8.95 -13.28
N LEU A 42 -1.87 9.80 -12.93
CA LEU A 42 -0.72 9.42 -12.10
C LEU A 42 -1.16 8.96 -10.71
N MET A 43 -2.12 9.65 -10.09
CA MET A 43 -2.64 9.26 -8.77
C MET A 43 -3.41 7.94 -8.80
N GLU A 44 -4.11 7.64 -9.90
CA GLU A 44 -4.77 6.35 -10.10
C GLU A 44 -3.77 5.21 -10.19
N GLN A 45 -2.71 5.39 -10.98
CA GLN A 45 -1.61 4.42 -11.09
C GLN A 45 -0.95 4.18 -9.73
N ASP A 46 -0.71 5.23 -8.96
CA ASP A 46 -0.13 5.17 -7.61
C ASP A 46 -1.04 4.39 -6.64
N ALA A 47 -2.35 4.66 -6.63
CA ALA A 47 -3.32 3.94 -5.81
C ALA A 47 -3.40 2.44 -6.18
N MET A 48 -3.38 2.11 -7.49
CA MET A 48 -3.35 0.72 -7.96
C MET A 48 -2.05 0.00 -7.54
N MET A 49 -0.92 0.70 -7.63
CA MET A 49 0.37 0.18 -7.17
C MET A 49 0.37 -0.09 -5.66
N HIS A 50 -0.12 0.86 -4.85
CA HIS A 50 -0.22 0.69 -3.40
C HIS A 50 -1.13 -0.47 -3.01
N THR A 51 -2.25 -0.67 -3.72
CA THR A 51 -3.17 -1.79 -3.49
C THR A 51 -2.48 -3.13 -3.72
N ARG A 52 -1.78 -3.31 -4.85
CA ARG A 52 -1.02 -4.53 -5.13
C ARG A 52 0.07 -4.81 -4.10
N HIS A 53 0.82 -3.78 -3.71
CA HIS A 53 1.84 -3.95 -2.67
C HIS A 53 1.24 -4.40 -1.33
N LEU A 54 0.05 -3.94 -0.96
CA LEU A 54 -0.61 -4.38 0.27
C LEU A 54 -1.05 -5.84 0.19
N GLU A 55 -1.53 -6.30 -0.97
CA GLU A 55 -1.88 -7.71 -1.21
C GLU A 55 -0.64 -8.60 -1.12
N GLU A 56 0.47 -8.19 -1.73
CA GLU A 56 1.76 -8.88 -1.65
C GLU A 56 2.27 -8.96 -0.21
N LEU A 57 2.29 -7.84 0.52
CA LEU A 57 2.73 -7.82 1.92
C LEU A 57 1.83 -8.68 2.81
N LYS A 58 0.52 -8.68 2.58
CA LYS A 58 -0.42 -9.54 3.29
C LYS A 58 -0.16 -11.02 3.00
N SER A 59 0.28 -11.37 1.80
CA SER A 59 0.61 -12.75 1.45
C SER A 59 1.78 -13.31 2.24
N HIS A 60 2.69 -12.46 2.73
CA HIS A 60 3.81 -12.87 3.59
C HIS A 60 3.42 -13.19 5.04
N LEU A 61 2.22 -12.79 5.48
CA LEU A 61 1.70 -13.09 6.83
C LEU A 61 0.78 -14.32 6.90
N ASN A 62 0.43 -14.93 5.76
CA ASN A 62 -0.49 -16.08 5.68
C ASN A 62 0.24 -17.39 5.38
#